data_AF-A0AA92TVJ8-F1
#
_entry.id   AF-A0AA92TVJ8-F1
#
_cell.length_a   1.000
_cell.length_b   1.000
_cell.length_c   1.000
_cell.angle_alpha   90.00
_cell.angle_beta   90.00
_cell.angle_gamma   90.00
#
_symmetry.space_group_name_H-M   'P 1'
#
loop_
_entity.id
_entity.type
_entity.pdbx_description
1 polymer ?
#
loop_
_entity_poly.entity_id
_entity_poly.type
_entity_poly.pdbx_seq_one_letter_code
_entity_poly.pdbx_strand_id
1 'polypeptide(L)'
;MVGDQSTDGRIIIADKDRLCYLVKSGSKGSFSIRTISKQLLGEFIDYYRKNPDKKAEDARVELKELSDIDKYEYGYNATLTAMAKMVLDPKNELIRKGNPAESSRTENHLLKTTGLQQIYYGAPGTGKSKTIKDLTFGESVIRTTFHPDSDYASFVGTYKPITEEVVLRDCNGKKVIDEETNEVVKEERIAYKFIPQAFLEAYVEAWKKLGSSKKQFLIIEEINRGNCAQIFGDLFQLLDRNEYGFSDYPIVADKDMQKYLEKEFAGWEITNKDEINQLYGEANMVNLIMKGERLVLPSNLYIWATMNTSDQSLFPIDSAFKRRWDWKYVPIREGRDKETNAPLNWYINTGDKQYKWWSFISLVNKLIGSLTNSEDKKLGYFFCKAKDGEIDADLFVSKVIFYL
;
A
#
# COMPACT_ATOMS: atom_id res chain seq x y z
N MET A 1 13.49 23.64 -1.39
CA MET A 1 14.18 22.46 -1.95
C MET A 1 13.99 22.27 -3.45
N VAL A 2 13.05 22.90 -4.16
CA VAL A 2 13.21 23.14 -5.61
C VAL A 2 13.37 24.65 -5.74
N GLY A 3 14.41 25.09 -6.42
CA GLY A 3 14.86 26.49 -6.44
C GLY A 3 15.87 26.86 -5.33
N ASP A 4 16.20 25.95 -4.40
CA ASP A 4 17.21 26.22 -3.37
C ASP A 4 18.60 26.24 -3.97
N GLN A 5 19.45 27.15 -3.48
CA GLN A 5 20.81 27.36 -3.95
C GLN A 5 21.82 27.32 -2.79
N SER A 6 23.01 26.75 -3.01
CA SER A 6 24.11 26.80 -2.04
C SER A 6 24.61 28.23 -1.82
N THR A 7 25.22 28.51 -0.66
CA THR A 7 25.72 29.85 -0.29
C THR A 7 26.79 30.40 -1.24
N ASP A 8 27.53 29.52 -1.92
CA ASP A 8 28.52 29.86 -2.95
C ASP A 8 27.92 29.93 -4.37
N GLY A 9 26.61 29.74 -4.49
CA GLY A 9 25.87 29.80 -5.75
C GLY A 9 26.06 28.60 -6.68
N ARG A 10 26.87 27.61 -6.30
CA ARG A 10 27.33 26.54 -7.19
C ARG A 10 26.35 25.38 -7.34
N ILE A 11 25.47 25.15 -6.37
CA ILE A 11 24.50 24.05 -6.41
C ILE A 11 23.09 24.63 -6.40
N ILE A 12 22.25 24.21 -7.35
CA ILE A 12 20.84 24.59 -7.44
C ILE A 12 20.00 23.33 -7.59
N ILE A 13 18.99 23.14 -6.75
CA ILE A 13 18.03 22.04 -6.93
C ILE A 13 17.01 22.48 -7.98
N ALA A 14 17.12 21.93 -9.18
CA ALA A 14 16.34 22.33 -10.33
C ALA A 14 14.96 21.67 -10.39
N ASP A 15 14.85 20.43 -9.91
CA ASP A 15 13.60 19.66 -9.88
C ASP A 15 13.68 18.52 -8.85
N LYS A 16 12.57 17.85 -8.56
CA LYS A 16 12.52 16.64 -7.72
C LYS A 16 11.45 15.68 -8.24
N ASP A 17 11.71 14.37 -8.15
CA ASP A 17 10.67 13.35 -8.31
C ASP A 17 10.46 12.61 -6.98
N ARG A 18 9.83 11.43 -6.98
CA ARG A 18 9.60 10.64 -5.76
C ARG A 18 10.91 10.16 -5.11
N LEU A 19 11.90 9.74 -5.88
CA LEU A 19 13.11 9.04 -5.43
C LEU A 19 14.38 9.90 -5.47
N CYS A 20 14.39 10.96 -6.27
CA CYS A 20 15.60 11.72 -6.63
C CYS A 20 15.36 13.24 -6.64
N TYR A 21 16.47 13.98 -6.54
CA TYR A 21 16.58 15.40 -6.86
C TYR A 21 17.31 15.58 -8.19
N LEU A 22 16.86 16.51 -9.03
CA LEU A 22 17.60 16.99 -10.17
C LEU A 22 18.40 18.22 -9.75
N VAL A 23 19.72 18.13 -9.77
CA VAL A 23 20.64 19.10 -9.18
C VAL A 23 21.56 19.66 -10.26
N LYS A 24 21.59 20.99 -10.39
CA LYS A 24 22.55 21.74 -11.20
C LYS A 24 23.77 22.04 -10.33
N SER A 25 24.94 21.56 -10.73
CA SER A 25 26.22 21.79 -10.05
C SER A 25 27.20 22.50 -10.98
N GLY A 26 27.66 23.68 -10.57
CA GLY A 26 28.51 24.59 -11.31
C GLY A 26 29.99 24.49 -10.90
N SER A 27 30.87 24.33 -11.88
CA SER A 27 32.33 24.41 -11.69
C SER A 27 32.97 25.16 -12.85
N LYS A 28 33.79 26.18 -12.52
CA LYS A 28 34.58 27.00 -13.46
C LYS A 28 33.79 27.49 -14.70
N GLY A 29 32.58 28.01 -14.50
CA GLY A 29 31.76 28.62 -15.57
C GLY A 29 30.91 27.64 -16.39
N SER A 30 30.89 26.35 -16.05
CA SER A 30 30.00 25.33 -16.66
C SER A 30 29.06 24.72 -15.61
N PHE A 31 27.81 24.43 -16.01
CA PHE A 31 26.82 23.76 -15.17
C PHE A 31 26.58 22.32 -15.66
N SER A 32 26.70 21.35 -14.75
CA SER A 32 26.31 19.96 -14.98
C SER A 32 24.99 19.66 -14.27
N ILE A 33 24.08 18.97 -14.94
CA ILE A 33 22.82 18.48 -14.35
C ILE A 33 23.04 17.05 -13.90
N ARG A 34 22.62 16.72 -12.68
CA ARG A 34 22.81 15.40 -12.07
C ARG A 34 21.57 14.98 -11.30
N THR A 35 21.31 13.68 -11.27
CA THR A 35 20.24 13.08 -10.48
C THR A 35 20.85 12.56 -9.18
N ILE A 36 20.31 12.99 -8.04
CA ILE A 36 20.79 12.65 -6.69
C ILE A 36 19.68 11.90 -5.95
N SER A 37 19.93 10.64 -5.57
CA SER A 37 19.00 9.85 -4.76
C SER A 37 18.72 10.51 -3.41
N LYS A 38 17.44 10.59 -3.04
CA LYS A 38 17.01 11.12 -1.73
C LYS A 38 17.50 10.24 -0.58
N GLN A 39 17.54 8.93 -0.79
CA GLN A 39 18.01 7.97 0.20
C GLN A 39 19.50 8.19 0.48
N LEU A 40 20.30 8.33 -0.59
CA LEU A 40 21.74 8.58 -0.47
C LEU A 40 22.04 9.95 0.18
N LEU A 41 21.27 10.98 -0.16
CA LEU A 41 21.39 12.28 0.51
C LEU A 41 21.04 12.18 2.00
N GLY A 42 20.03 11.38 2.37
CA GLY A 42 19.66 11.12 3.76
C GLY A 42 20.80 10.52 4.58
N GLU A 43 21.51 9.53 4.04
CA GLU A 43 22.69 8.94 4.69
C GLU A 43 23.79 9.98 4.95
N PHE A 44 24.05 10.85 3.98
CA PHE A 44 25.03 11.93 4.13
C PHE A 44 24.60 12.96 5.18
N ILE A 45 23.32 13.32 5.23
CA ILE A 45 22.78 14.22 6.27
C ILE A 45 22.97 13.60 7.66
N ASP A 46 22.64 12.32 7.84
CA ASP A 46 22.77 11.65 9.12
C ASP A 46 24.24 11.50 9.55
N TYR A 47 25.13 11.24 8.58
CA TYR A 47 26.58 11.19 8.82
C TYR A 47 27.13 12.53 9.30
N TYR A 48 26.83 13.62 8.59
CA TYR A 48 27.34 14.96 8.94
C TYR A 48 26.67 15.55 10.18
N ARG A 49 25.46 15.11 10.54
CA ARG A 49 24.85 15.46 11.83
C ARG A 49 25.66 14.92 13.00
N LYS A 50 26.28 13.74 12.86
CA LYS A 50 27.13 13.12 13.88
C LYS A 50 28.59 13.57 13.77
N ASN A 51 29.05 13.93 12.58
CA ASN A 51 30.44 14.27 12.27
C ASN A 51 30.57 15.57 11.46
N PRO A 52 30.31 16.75 12.05
CA PRO A 52 30.19 18.02 11.32
C PRO A 52 31.48 18.48 10.61
N ASP A 53 32.65 18.16 11.18
CA ASP A 53 33.96 18.67 10.71
C ASP A 53 34.70 17.74 9.72
N LYS A 54 34.11 16.58 9.39
CA LYS A 54 34.72 15.61 8.47
C LYS A 54 34.74 16.09 7.01
N LYS A 55 35.71 15.62 6.21
CA LYS A 55 35.81 15.96 4.78
C LYS A 55 34.89 15.07 3.93
N ALA A 56 34.68 15.44 2.66
CA ALA A 56 33.83 14.71 1.73
C ALA A 56 34.40 13.33 1.36
N GLU A 57 35.73 13.21 1.36
CA GLU A 57 36.46 11.97 1.11
C GLU A 57 36.27 10.97 2.27
N ASP A 58 36.27 11.46 3.52
CA ASP A 58 36.10 10.63 4.73
C ASP A 58 34.69 10.03 4.78
N ALA A 59 33.67 10.85 4.52
CA ALA A 59 32.27 10.41 4.49
C ALA A 59 32.04 9.28 3.47
N ARG A 60 32.67 9.37 2.30
CA ARG A 60 32.58 8.33 1.27
C ARG A 60 33.20 7.01 1.72
N VAL A 61 34.36 7.04 2.36
CA VAL A 61 35.06 5.82 2.79
C VAL A 61 34.29 5.14 3.93
N GLU A 62 33.85 5.93 4.90
CA GLU A 62 33.20 5.42 6.11
C GLU A 62 31.75 4.95 5.83
N LEU A 63 31.00 5.61 4.94
CA LEU A 63 29.63 5.18 4.58
C LEU A 63 29.61 3.96 3.65
N LYS A 64 30.64 3.77 2.82
CA LYS A 64 30.73 2.65 1.87
C LYS A 64 30.82 1.28 2.54
N GLU A 65 31.29 1.20 3.79
CA GLU A 65 31.35 -0.06 4.55
C GLU A 65 30.08 -0.34 5.36
N LEU A 66 29.14 0.61 5.43
CA LEU A 66 27.94 0.55 6.24
C LEU A 66 26.63 0.47 5.43
N SER A 67 26.68 0.76 4.13
CA SER A 67 25.50 0.82 3.25
C SER A 67 25.50 -0.28 2.18
N ASP A 68 24.33 -0.86 1.92
CA ASP A 68 24.08 -1.86 0.87
C ASP A 68 23.88 -1.22 -0.53
N ILE A 69 24.08 0.09 -0.68
CA ILE A 69 23.88 0.85 -1.93
C ILE A 69 25.12 0.72 -2.85
N ASP A 70 24.88 0.57 -4.15
CA ASP A 70 25.91 0.28 -5.17
C ASP A 70 27.07 1.31 -5.18
N LYS A 71 28.30 0.81 -5.34
CA LYS A 71 29.57 1.55 -5.18
C LYS A 71 29.75 2.69 -6.19
N TYR A 72 28.97 2.71 -7.28
CA TYR A 72 28.98 3.74 -8.32
C TYR A 72 28.27 5.04 -7.91
N GLU A 73 27.30 5.00 -7.00
CA GLU A 73 26.50 6.18 -6.63
C GLU A 73 27.24 7.15 -5.70
N TYR A 74 28.25 6.68 -4.96
CA TYR A 74 29.13 7.52 -4.12
C TYR A 74 30.16 8.34 -4.93
N GLY A 75 30.10 8.29 -6.26
CA GLY A 75 30.93 9.11 -7.17
C GLY A 75 30.75 10.63 -7.02
N TYR A 76 29.68 11.07 -6.36
CA TYR A 76 29.27 12.49 -6.26
C TYR A 76 29.38 13.05 -4.83
N ASN A 77 30.31 12.54 -4.04
CA ASN A 77 30.51 12.90 -2.63
C ASN A 77 30.59 14.41 -2.38
N ALA A 78 31.29 15.18 -3.22
CA ALA A 78 31.37 16.64 -3.06
C ALA A 78 30.00 17.34 -3.15
N THR A 79 29.11 16.86 -4.04
CA THR A 79 27.75 17.41 -4.20
C THR A 79 26.84 16.96 -3.06
N LEU A 80 26.91 15.69 -2.66
CA LEU A 80 26.15 15.13 -1.53
C LEU A 80 26.54 15.80 -0.20
N THR A 81 27.84 15.98 0.06
CA THR A 81 28.34 16.70 1.24
C THR A 81 27.86 18.14 1.26
N ALA A 82 27.93 18.84 0.13
CA ALA A 82 27.46 20.22 0.05
C ALA A 82 25.94 20.33 0.28
N MET A 83 25.15 19.45 -0.33
CA MET A 83 23.70 19.39 -0.10
C MET A 83 23.36 19.01 1.35
N ALA A 84 24.08 18.07 1.97
CA ALA A 84 23.88 17.71 3.36
C ALA A 84 24.19 18.88 4.31
N LYS A 85 25.29 19.60 4.06
CA LYS A 85 25.64 20.82 4.82
C LYS A 85 24.63 21.95 4.59
N MET A 86 24.07 22.10 3.39
CA MET A 86 22.97 23.06 3.13
C MET A 86 21.74 22.77 4.01
N VAL A 87 21.43 21.50 4.26
CA VAL A 87 20.31 21.09 5.11
C VAL A 87 20.63 21.26 6.60
N LEU A 88 21.91 21.21 6.99
CA LEU A 88 22.35 21.23 8.38
C LEU A 88 22.82 22.61 8.89
N ASP A 89 23.12 23.57 8.00
CA ASP A 89 23.65 24.88 8.40
C ASP A 89 22.51 25.84 8.87
N PRO A 90 22.50 26.26 10.15
CA PRO A 90 21.50 27.17 10.69
C PRO A 90 21.57 28.61 10.13
N LYS A 91 22.64 29.00 9.41
CA LYS A 91 22.73 30.32 8.74
C LYS A 91 22.00 30.40 7.41
N ASN A 92 21.50 29.27 6.89
CA ASN A 92 20.58 29.23 5.75
C ASN A 92 19.12 29.22 6.24
N GLU A 93 18.73 30.20 7.06
CA GLU A 93 17.31 30.55 7.12
C GLU A 93 16.89 30.92 5.69
N LEU A 94 16.05 30.05 5.15
CA LEU A 94 15.42 30.13 3.84
C LEU A 94 15.13 31.58 3.46
N ILE A 95 15.84 32.13 2.46
CA ILE A 95 15.40 33.35 1.79
C ILE A 95 14.16 32.97 0.97
N ARG A 96 13.00 32.91 1.64
CA ARG A 96 11.69 32.78 1.03
C ARG A 96 11.37 34.12 0.35
N LYS A 97 11.55 34.20 -0.96
CA LYS A 97 10.78 35.14 -1.77
C LYS A 97 9.43 34.50 -2.10
N GLY A 98 8.40 34.79 -1.31
CA GLY A 98 7.00 34.57 -1.70
C GLY A 98 6.03 34.17 -0.58
N ASN A 99 5.23 35.16 -0.14
CA ASN A 99 3.95 35.18 0.60
C ASN A 99 3.78 34.59 2.03
N PRO A 100 3.30 35.40 2.99
CA PRO A 100 3.10 35.01 4.39
C PRO A 100 1.71 34.41 4.62
N ALA A 101 1.55 33.10 4.43
CA ALA A 101 0.35 32.37 4.89
C ALA A 101 0.62 30.86 5.07
N GLU A 102 1.69 30.47 5.77
CA GLU A 102 1.96 29.04 6.06
C GLU A 102 2.65 28.81 7.41
N SER A 103 2.11 29.38 8.49
CA SER A 103 2.58 29.10 9.85
C SER A 103 1.76 28.02 10.58
N SER A 104 1.04 27.15 9.84
CA SER A 104 0.23 26.07 10.43
C SER A 104 0.46 24.67 9.84
N ARG A 105 1.47 24.46 8.98
CA ARG A 105 1.66 23.19 8.23
C ARG A 105 2.67 22.20 8.82
N THR A 106 3.05 22.34 10.09
CA THR A 106 4.10 21.51 10.72
C THR A 106 3.64 20.08 11.10
N GLU A 107 2.34 19.77 11.03
CA GLU A 107 1.83 18.42 11.38
C GLU A 107 1.88 17.38 10.24
N ASN A 108 2.10 17.80 8.99
CA ASN A 108 2.01 16.88 7.83
C ASN A 108 3.29 16.11 7.47
N HIS A 109 4.40 16.30 8.19
CA HIS A 109 5.67 15.63 7.85
C HIS A 109 5.85 14.25 8.50
N LEU A 110 5.04 13.92 9.52
CA LEU A 110 5.07 12.64 10.25
C LEU A 110 4.10 11.57 9.70
N LEU A 111 3.16 11.95 8.84
CA LEU A 111 2.21 11.04 8.17
C LEU A 111 2.80 10.25 6.99
N LYS A 112 4.10 10.39 6.72
CA LYS A 112 4.80 9.86 5.54
C LYS A 112 5.35 8.43 5.66
N THR A 113 5.04 7.71 6.74
CA THR A 113 5.69 6.42 7.06
C THR A 113 4.89 5.18 6.65
N THR A 114 3.62 5.32 6.26
CA THR A 114 2.81 4.21 5.73
C THR A 114 2.42 4.49 4.28
N GLY A 115 2.95 3.69 3.34
CA GLY A 115 2.61 3.81 1.92
C GLY A 115 1.11 3.59 1.69
N LEU A 116 0.51 4.37 0.79
CA LEU A 116 -0.91 4.28 0.47
C LEU A 116 -1.23 2.99 -0.30
N GLN A 117 -0.32 2.56 -1.18
CA GLN A 117 -0.38 1.27 -1.88
C GLN A 117 0.82 0.42 -1.46
N GLN A 118 0.58 -0.75 -0.84
CA GLN A 118 1.66 -1.63 -0.40
C GLN A 118 1.41 -3.10 -0.73
N ILE A 119 2.41 -3.78 -1.29
CA ILE A 119 2.40 -5.24 -1.45
C ILE A 119 3.38 -5.86 -0.47
N TYR A 120 2.86 -6.65 0.46
CA TYR A 120 3.62 -7.48 1.36
C TYR A 120 3.91 -8.82 0.68
N TYR A 121 5.19 -9.11 0.43
CA TYR A 121 5.59 -10.33 -0.28
C TYR A 121 6.67 -11.10 0.47
N GLY A 122 6.83 -12.37 0.12
CA GLY A 122 7.81 -13.27 0.69
C GLY A 122 7.26 -14.68 0.85
N ALA A 123 8.10 -15.56 1.40
CA ALA A 123 7.80 -16.97 1.59
C ALA A 123 6.47 -17.24 2.34
N PRO A 124 5.84 -18.39 2.11
CA PRO A 124 4.68 -18.82 2.89
C PRO A 124 5.07 -18.99 4.38
N GLY A 125 4.16 -18.60 5.28
CA GLY A 125 4.40 -18.72 6.72
C GLY A 125 5.29 -17.64 7.35
N THR A 126 5.64 -16.56 6.64
CA THR A 126 6.39 -15.42 7.22
C THR A 126 5.53 -14.45 8.02
N GLY A 127 4.20 -14.60 7.97
CA GLY A 127 3.26 -13.79 8.76
C GLY A 127 2.71 -12.54 8.08
N LYS A 128 2.82 -12.44 6.74
CA LYS A 128 2.33 -11.28 5.94
C LYS A 128 0.92 -10.79 6.34
N SER A 129 -0.10 -11.64 6.23
CA SER A 129 -1.48 -11.29 6.56
C SER A 129 -1.67 -10.96 8.04
N LYS A 130 -0.84 -11.55 8.92
CA LYS A 130 -0.86 -11.24 10.36
C LYS A 130 -0.29 -9.85 10.63
N THR A 131 0.84 -9.50 10.01
CA THR A 131 1.43 -8.15 10.07
C THR A 131 0.43 -7.09 9.62
N ILE A 132 -0.26 -7.31 8.49
CA ILE A 132 -1.29 -6.37 8.03
C ILE A 132 -2.41 -6.26 9.07
N LYS A 133 -2.96 -7.38 9.56
CA LYS A 133 -4.03 -7.36 10.57
C LYS A 133 -3.66 -6.58 11.82
N ASP A 134 -2.41 -6.68 12.27
CA ASP A 134 -1.95 -5.98 13.47
C ASP A 134 -1.75 -4.48 13.20
N LEU A 135 -1.25 -4.10 12.02
CA LEU A 135 -1.05 -2.70 11.63
C LEU A 135 -2.36 -1.95 11.36
N THR A 136 -3.41 -2.66 10.96
CA THR A 136 -4.74 -2.09 10.68
C THR A 136 -5.71 -2.27 11.85
N PHE A 137 -5.23 -2.64 13.03
CA PHE A 137 -6.08 -2.86 14.20
C PHE A 137 -6.73 -1.55 14.65
N GLY A 138 -8.06 -1.56 14.84
CA GLY A 138 -8.83 -0.38 15.23
C GLY A 138 -9.23 0.55 14.08
N GLU A 139 -8.79 0.27 12.86
CA GLU A 139 -9.14 1.02 11.65
C GLU A 139 -10.28 0.36 10.88
N SER A 140 -10.86 1.09 9.92
CA SER A 140 -11.89 0.54 9.05
C SER A 140 -11.26 -0.29 7.94
N VAL A 141 -11.67 -1.56 7.83
CA VAL A 141 -11.02 -2.54 6.96
C VAL A 141 -12.07 -3.29 6.15
N ILE A 142 -11.90 -3.31 4.84
CA ILE A 142 -12.57 -4.22 3.93
C ILE A 142 -11.52 -5.16 3.35
N ARG A 143 -11.81 -6.46 3.31
CA ARG A 143 -10.85 -7.48 2.89
C ARG A 143 -11.46 -8.35 1.79
N THR A 144 -10.66 -8.62 0.78
CA THR A 144 -10.97 -9.55 -0.31
C THR A 144 -9.75 -10.42 -0.62
N THR A 145 -9.98 -11.54 -1.31
CA THR A 145 -8.93 -12.46 -1.77
C THR A 145 -9.07 -12.61 -3.27
N PHE A 146 -7.97 -12.54 -4.00
CA PHE A 146 -8.00 -12.79 -5.44
C PHE A 146 -7.89 -14.28 -5.73
N HIS A 147 -8.68 -14.71 -6.70
CA HIS A 147 -8.75 -16.06 -7.21
C HIS A 147 -8.47 -16.06 -8.73
N PRO A 148 -8.13 -17.21 -9.33
CA PRO A 148 -7.86 -17.28 -10.77
C PRO A 148 -9.01 -16.83 -11.67
N ASP A 149 -10.24 -16.93 -11.18
CA ASP A 149 -11.48 -16.52 -11.82
C ASP A 149 -11.97 -15.12 -11.39
N SER A 150 -11.22 -14.43 -10.51
CA SER A 150 -11.54 -13.05 -10.14
C SER A 150 -11.43 -12.12 -11.35
N ASP A 151 -12.45 -11.30 -11.53
CA ASP A 151 -12.57 -10.31 -12.59
C ASP A 151 -13.02 -8.94 -12.03
N TYR A 152 -13.21 -7.97 -12.93
CA TYR A 152 -13.67 -6.63 -12.57
C TYR A 152 -15.01 -6.65 -11.81
N ALA A 153 -15.97 -7.49 -12.21
CA ALA A 153 -17.28 -7.58 -11.59
C ALA A 153 -17.22 -8.11 -10.14
N SER A 154 -16.33 -9.06 -9.88
CA SER A 154 -16.10 -9.65 -8.55
C SER A 154 -15.36 -8.70 -7.58
N PHE A 155 -14.61 -7.73 -8.11
CA PHE A 155 -13.84 -6.78 -7.30
C PHE A 155 -14.53 -5.44 -7.10
N VAL A 156 -15.21 -4.95 -8.16
CA VAL A 156 -15.85 -3.62 -8.20
C VAL A 156 -17.34 -3.73 -7.90
N GLY A 157 -18.06 -4.56 -8.66
CA GLY A 157 -19.51 -4.69 -8.57
C GLY A 157 -20.14 -5.05 -9.90
N THR A 158 -21.34 -5.63 -9.84
CA THR A 158 -22.16 -5.90 -11.04
C THR A 158 -23.63 -6.07 -10.66
N TYR A 159 -24.51 -5.99 -11.65
CA TYR A 159 -25.92 -6.36 -11.48
C TYR A 159 -26.05 -7.86 -11.27
N LYS A 160 -26.74 -8.25 -10.20
CA LYS A 160 -27.08 -9.64 -9.89
C LYS A 160 -28.60 -9.78 -9.73
N PRO A 161 -29.18 -10.91 -10.15
CA PRO A 161 -30.56 -11.24 -9.81
C PRO A 161 -30.64 -11.51 -8.30
N ILE A 162 -31.59 -10.84 -7.65
CA ILE A 162 -31.93 -11.05 -6.24
C ILE A 162 -33.43 -11.35 -6.15
N THR A 163 -33.79 -12.20 -5.21
CA THR A 163 -35.19 -12.42 -4.86
C THR A 163 -35.58 -11.42 -3.79
N GLU A 164 -36.64 -10.64 -4.04
CA GLU A 164 -37.23 -9.74 -3.05
C GLU A 164 -38.70 -10.07 -2.84
N GLU A 165 -39.14 -10.03 -1.57
CA GLU A 165 -40.56 -10.10 -1.25
C GLU A 165 -41.23 -8.77 -1.58
N VAL A 166 -42.19 -8.81 -2.50
CA VAL A 166 -43.01 -7.64 -2.83
C VAL A 166 -44.46 -7.90 -2.45
N VAL A 167 -45.18 -6.82 -2.14
CA VAL A 167 -46.62 -6.90 -1.90
C VAL A 167 -47.32 -7.36 -3.18
N LEU A 168 -48.05 -8.47 -3.09
CA LEU A 168 -48.86 -8.97 -4.18
C LEU A 168 -49.98 -7.97 -4.47
N ARG A 169 -50.12 -7.59 -5.73
CA ARG A 169 -51.18 -6.69 -6.20
C ARG A 169 -52.04 -7.38 -7.23
N ASP A 170 -53.35 -7.17 -7.14
CA ASP A 170 -54.32 -7.68 -8.11
C ASP A 170 -54.20 -6.97 -9.47
N CYS A 171 -55.02 -7.38 -10.45
CA CYS A 171 -55.05 -6.78 -11.78
C CYS A 171 -55.44 -5.29 -11.81
N ASN A 172 -55.99 -4.76 -10.71
CA ASN A 172 -56.35 -3.36 -10.54
C ASN A 172 -55.30 -2.59 -9.71
N GLY A 173 -54.21 -3.24 -9.31
CA GLY A 173 -53.13 -2.66 -8.51
C GLY A 173 -53.41 -2.58 -7.00
N LYS A 174 -54.52 -3.17 -6.51
CA LYS A 174 -54.86 -3.19 -5.08
C LYS A 174 -54.05 -4.27 -4.36
N LYS A 175 -53.63 -4.00 -3.12
CA LYS A 175 -52.93 -4.98 -2.28
C LYS A 175 -53.84 -6.18 -2.05
N VAL A 176 -53.31 -7.38 -2.27
CA VAL A 176 -54.00 -8.62 -1.93
C VAL A 176 -53.87 -8.83 -0.42
N ILE A 177 -54.99 -9.08 0.24
CA ILE A 177 -55.07 -9.37 1.68
C ILE A 177 -55.66 -10.76 1.81
N ASP A 178 -55.03 -11.59 2.62
CA ASP A 178 -55.51 -12.93 2.93
C ASP A 178 -56.77 -12.82 3.80
N GLU A 179 -57.88 -13.41 3.36
CA GLU A 179 -59.19 -13.26 4.03
C GLU A 179 -59.27 -14.00 5.38
N GLU A 180 -58.42 -14.99 5.62
CA GLU A 180 -58.41 -15.79 6.86
C GLU A 180 -57.53 -15.15 7.94
N THR A 181 -56.40 -14.56 7.53
CA THR A 181 -55.40 -13.97 8.43
C THR A 181 -55.44 -12.45 8.50
N ASN A 182 -56.13 -11.80 7.55
CA ASN A 182 -56.17 -10.34 7.37
C ASN A 182 -54.78 -9.71 7.16
N GLU A 183 -53.81 -10.49 6.68
CA GLU A 183 -52.45 -10.05 6.39
C GLU A 183 -52.25 -9.73 4.91
N VAL A 184 -51.30 -8.83 4.60
CA VAL A 184 -50.96 -8.50 3.22
C VAL A 184 -50.17 -9.64 2.60
N VAL A 185 -50.69 -10.21 1.52
CA VAL A 185 -50.02 -11.28 0.79
C VAL A 185 -48.79 -10.72 0.09
N LYS A 186 -47.69 -11.46 0.20
CA LYS A 186 -46.43 -11.16 -0.47
C LYS A 186 -46.11 -12.25 -1.49
N GLU A 187 -45.37 -11.88 -2.51
CA GLU A 187 -44.82 -12.81 -3.50
C GLU A 187 -43.32 -12.56 -3.64
N GLU A 188 -42.58 -13.61 -3.97
CA GLU A 188 -41.17 -13.52 -4.33
C GLU A 188 -41.03 -13.10 -5.79
N ARG A 189 -40.36 -11.98 -6.05
CA ARG A 189 -40.01 -11.54 -7.41
C ARG A 189 -38.51 -11.44 -7.58
N ILE A 190 -38.05 -11.82 -8.78
CA ILE A 190 -36.65 -11.63 -9.18
C ILE A 190 -36.49 -10.19 -9.66
N ALA A 191 -35.63 -9.44 -8.97
CA ALA A 191 -35.21 -8.11 -9.34
C ALA A 191 -33.71 -8.10 -9.65
N TYR A 192 -33.29 -7.26 -10.59
CA TYR A 192 -31.87 -7.04 -10.85
C TYR A 192 -31.37 -5.85 -10.05
N LYS A 193 -30.38 -6.06 -9.20
CA LYS A 193 -29.79 -5.01 -8.37
C LYS A 193 -28.27 -4.98 -8.54
N PHE A 194 -27.71 -3.78 -8.62
CA PHE A 194 -26.26 -3.60 -8.58
C PHE A 194 -25.75 -3.95 -7.18
N ILE A 195 -24.84 -4.93 -7.12
CA ILE A 195 -24.22 -5.36 -5.88
C ILE A 195 -22.77 -4.88 -5.89
N PRO A 196 -22.42 -3.85 -5.09
CA PRO A 196 -21.03 -3.42 -4.95
C PRO A 196 -20.19 -4.56 -4.38
N GLN A 197 -18.89 -4.52 -4.65
CA GLN A 197 -17.92 -5.43 -4.08
C GLN A 197 -16.83 -4.64 -3.34
N ALA A 198 -15.84 -5.35 -2.82
CA ALA A 198 -14.85 -4.85 -1.88
C ALA A 198 -14.23 -3.49 -2.26
N PHE A 199 -13.96 -3.24 -3.55
CA PHE A 199 -13.43 -1.95 -3.99
C PHE A 199 -14.42 -0.80 -3.79
N LEU A 200 -15.66 -0.92 -4.32
CA LEU A 200 -16.65 0.17 -4.23
C LEU A 200 -17.11 0.40 -2.80
N GLU A 201 -17.24 -0.66 -2.00
CA GLU A 201 -17.54 -0.52 -0.58
C GLU A 201 -16.43 0.28 0.13
N ALA A 202 -15.16 -0.05 -0.12
CA ALA A 202 -14.04 0.67 0.49
C ALA A 202 -13.93 2.11 -0.03
N TYR A 203 -14.23 2.32 -1.30
CA TYR A 203 -14.25 3.63 -1.93
C TYR A 203 -15.27 4.56 -1.28
N VAL A 204 -16.53 4.10 -1.16
CA VAL A 204 -17.62 4.87 -0.55
C VAL A 204 -17.30 5.18 0.92
N GLU A 205 -16.85 4.17 1.67
CA GLU A 205 -16.49 4.35 3.08
C GLU A 205 -15.33 5.33 3.27
N ALA A 206 -14.33 5.33 2.38
CA ALA A 206 -13.22 6.26 2.45
C ALA A 206 -13.67 7.71 2.24
N TRP A 207 -14.50 7.96 1.22
CA TRP A 207 -15.06 9.29 0.95
C TRP A 207 -15.96 9.78 2.08
N LYS A 208 -16.82 8.90 2.63
CA LYS A 208 -17.65 9.23 3.81
C LYS A 208 -16.83 9.47 5.08
N LYS A 209 -15.59 8.99 5.15
CA LYS A 209 -14.68 9.24 6.29
C LYS A 209 -13.65 10.33 6.01
N LEU A 210 -13.66 10.94 4.82
CA LEU A 210 -12.68 11.95 4.47
C LEU A 210 -12.82 13.17 5.40
N GLY A 211 -11.70 13.62 5.96
CA GLY A 211 -11.66 14.69 6.96
C GLY A 211 -11.86 14.21 8.40
N SER A 212 -12.33 12.98 8.62
CA SER A 212 -12.13 12.30 9.90
C SER A 212 -10.70 11.75 9.94
N SER A 213 -10.05 11.75 11.10
CA SER A 213 -8.71 11.17 11.27
C SER A 213 -8.66 9.64 11.04
N LYS A 214 -9.78 9.03 10.64
CA LYS A 214 -9.93 7.58 10.41
C LYS A 214 -9.46 7.18 9.02
N LYS A 215 -8.73 6.08 8.97
CA LYS A 215 -8.25 5.50 7.72
C LYS A 215 -9.22 4.42 7.24
N GLN A 216 -9.29 4.27 5.92
CA GLN A 216 -9.99 3.17 5.29
C GLN A 216 -8.97 2.27 4.60
N PHE A 217 -8.96 0.99 4.93
CA PHE A 217 -8.12 -0.02 4.30
C PHE A 217 -8.93 -0.93 3.39
N LEU A 218 -8.42 -1.15 2.19
CA LEU A 218 -8.80 -2.25 1.30
C LEU A 218 -7.64 -3.25 1.31
N ILE A 219 -7.87 -4.42 1.89
CA ILE A 219 -6.88 -5.50 1.95
C ILE A 219 -7.17 -6.51 0.85
N ILE A 220 -6.18 -6.75 -0.02
CA ILE A 220 -6.25 -7.74 -1.10
C ILE A 220 -5.29 -8.89 -0.77
N GLU A 221 -5.83 -10.02 -0.32
CA GLU A 221 -5.03 -11.21 -0.11
C GLU A 221 -4.72 -11.90 -1.45
N GLU A 222 -3.51 -12.42 -1.59
CA GLU A 222 -3.08 -13.20 -2.74
C GLU A 222 -3.23 -12.46 -4.10
N ILE A 223 -2.81 -11.20 -4.16
CA ILE A 223 -3.05 -10.30 -5.31
C ILE A 223 -2.60 -10.86 -6.67
N ASN A 224 -1.59 -11.73 -6.69
CA ASN A 224 -1.08 -12.35 -7.92
C ASN A 224 -1.75 -13.69 -8.29
N ARG A 225 -2.78 -14.13 -7.56
CA ARG A 225 -3.59 -15.29 -7.96
C ARG A 225 -4.63 -14.96 -9.03
N GLY A 226 -4.94 -13.68 -9.20
CA GLY A 226 -5.82 -13.19 -10.26
C GLY A 226 -5.07 -12.30 -11.26
N ASN A 227 -5.63 -12.14 -12.45
CA ASN A 227 -5.09 -11.24 -13.46
C ASN A 227 -5.32 -9.78 -13.04
N CYS A 228 -4.30 -9.15 -12.44
CA CYS A 228 -4.38 -7.79 -11.91
C CYS A 228 -4.86 -6.76 -12.95
N ALA A 229 -4.43 -6.86 -14.20
CA ALA A 229 -4.83 -5.93 -15.25
C ALA A 229 -6.33 -6.04 -15.57
N GLN A 230 -6.85 -7.27 -15.65
CA GLN A 230 -8.27 -7.53 -15.88
C GLN A 230 -9.14 -7.13 -14.69
N ILE A 231 -8.69 -7.41 -13.46
CA ILE A 231 -9.45 -7.14 -12.24
C ILE A 231 -9.55 -5.64 -11.97
N PHE A 232 -8.46 -4.89 -12.13
CA PHE A 232 -8.47 -3.44 -11.91
C PHE A 232 -9.04 -2.66 -13.09
N GLY A 233 -8.88 -3.14 -14.34
CA GLY A 233 -9.33 -2.42 -15.53
C GLY A 233 -8.81 -0.97 -15.53
N ASP A 234 -9.71 -0.01 -15.73
CA ASP A 234 -9.37 1.42 -15.73
C ASP A 234 -9.05 1.99 -14.34
N LEU A 235 -9.50 1.34 -13.26
CA LEU A 235 -9.17 1.73 -11.87
C LEU A 235 -7.67 1.69 -11.60
N PHE A 236 -6.93 0.97 -12.45
CA PHE A 236 -5.50 0.94 -12.46
C PHE A 236 -4.84 2.33 -12.52
N GLN A 237 -5.44 3.27 -13.26
CA GLN A 237 -4.93 4.64 -13.38
C GLN A 237 -5.06 5.42 -12.07
N LEU A 238 -6.08 5.10 -11.26
CA LEU A 238 -6.32 5.77 -9.99
C LEU A 238 -5.22 5.49 -8.96
N LEU A 239 -4.43 4.43 -9.13
CA LEU A 239 -3.38 4.06 -8.20
C LEU A 239 -2.17 5.01 -8.23
N ASP A 240 -1.98 5.78 -9.30
CA ASP A 240 -0.99 6.87 -9.30
C ASP A 240 -1.46 7.96 -8.32
N ARG A 241 -0.68 8.19 -7.25
CA ARG A 241 -1.02 9.11 -6.14
C ARG A 241 -0.18 10.38 -6.16
N ASN A 242 -0.86 11.51 -5.98
CA ASN A 242 -0.26 12.83 -5.88
C ASN A 242 0.39 13.07 -4.50
N GLU A 243 1.08 14.20 -4.33
CA GLU A 243 1.77 14.55 -3.06
C GLU A 243 0.80 14.70 -1.86
N TYR A 244 -0.50 14.86 -2.11
CA TYR A 244 -1.57 14.97 -1.11
C TYR A 244 -2.28 13.64 -0.84
N GLY A 245 -1.88 12.56 -1.52
CA GLY A 245 -2.41 11.21 -1.36
C GLY A 245 -3.68 10.90 -2.15
N PHE A 246 -4.18 11.83 -2.95
CA PHE A 246 -5.30 11.57 -3.88
C PHE A 246 -4.79 10.97 -5.19
N SER A 247 -5.66 10.37 -6.00
CA SER A 247 -5.31 9.96 -7.36
C SER A 247 -4.87 11.15 -8.21
N ASP A 248 -3.79 11.02 -8.98
CA ASP A 248 -3.36 12.06 -9.94
C ASP A 248 -4.31 12.17 -11.13
N TYR A 249 -4.80 11.03 -11.62
CA TYR A 249 -5.56 10.95 -12.87
C TYR A 249 -6.98 10.44 -12.59
N PRO A 250 -7.99 11.33 -12.57
CA PRO A 250 -9.39 10.93 -12.45
C PRO A 250 -9.84 10.11 -13.68
N ILE A 251 -10.69 9.11 -13.46
CA ILE A 251 -11.32 8.35 -14.56
C ILE A 251 -12.84 8.60 -14.59
N VAL A 252 -13.48 8.31 -15.74
CA VAL A 252 -14.94 8.32 -15.85
C VAL A 252 -15.48 6.97 -15.37
N ALA A 253 -16.45 6.98 -14.45
CA ALA A 253 -17.13 5.74 -14.06
C ALA A 253 -18.14 5.32 -15.13
N ASP A 254 -18.42 4.02 -15.27
CA ASP A 254 -19.54 3.56 -16.08
C ASP A 254 -20.89 3.98 -15.47
N LYS A 255 -21.96 3.88 -16.28
CA LYS A 255 -23.31 4.34 -15.90
C LYS A 255 -23.89 3.61 -14.69
N ASP A 256 -23.50 2.35 -14.47
CA ASP A 256 -24.03 1.54 -13.38
C ASP A 256 -23.37 1.95 -12.06
N MET A 257 -22.05 2.16 -12.08
CA MET A 257 -21.31 2.75 -10.97
C MET A 257 -21.80 4.17 -10.65
N GLN A 258 -22.04 5.02 -11.65
CA GLN A 258 -22.56 6.38 -11.45
C GLN A 258 -23.86 6.37 -10.65
N LYS A 259 -24.86 5.60 -11.10
CA LYS A 259 -26.16 5.49 -10.41
C LYS A 259 -26.02 4.97 -8.98
N TYR A 260 -25.13 3.99 -8.77
CA TYR A 260 -24.88 3.45 -7.43
C TYR A 260 -24.24 4.51 -6.52
N LEU A 261 -23.17 5.17 -6.98
CA LEU A 261 -22.43 6.16 -6.20
C LEU A 261 -23.24 7.42 -5.92
N GLU A 262 -23.99 7.93 -6.90
CA GLU A 262 -24.90 9.07 -6.71
C GLU A 262 -25.90 8.80 -5.60
N LYS A 263 -26.46 7.57 -5.56
CA LYS A 263 -27.37 7.14 -4.49
C LYS A 263 -26.65 7.04 -3.14
N GLU A 264 -25.45 6.47 -3.11
CA GLU A 264 -24.68 6.28 -1.86
C GLU A 264 -24.18 7.59 -1.24
N PHE A 265 -23.90 8.59 -2.07
CA PHE A 265 -23.46 9.91 -1.64
C PHE A 265 -24.61 10.92 -1.50
N ALA A 266 -25.86 10.51 -1.77
CA ALA A 266 -27.02 11.37 -1.60
C ALA A 266 -27.12 11.86 -0.14
N GLY A 267 -27.13 13.19 0.04
CA GLY A 267 -27.18 13.83 1.35
C GLY A 267 -25.84 13.87 2.10
N TRP A 268 -24.75 13.40 1.48
CA TRP A 268 -23.40 13.53 2.02
C TRP A 268 -22.69 14.76 1.45
N GLU A 269 -21.95 15.47 2.29
CA GLU A 269 -21.13 16.60 1.86
C GLU A 269 -19.69 16.45 2.33
N ILE A 270 -18.74 16.68 1.43
CA ILE A 270 -17.33 16.78 1.78
C ILE A 270 -17.06 18.16 2.39
N THR A 271 -16.31 18.22 3.49
CA THR A 271 -15.98 19.49 4.17
C THR A 271 -14.92 20.32 3.42
N ASN A 272 -13.94 19.68 2.79
CA ASN A 272 -12.79 20.35 2.15
C ASN A 272 -12.94 20.47 0.63
N LYS A 273 -14.13 20.88 0.14
CA LYS A 273 -14.45 20.84 -1.30
C LYS A 273 -13.50 21.70 -2.14
N ASP A 274 -13.22 22.92 -1.67
CA ASP A 274 -12.42 23.89 -2.43
C ASP A 274 -10.97 23.46 -2.60
N GLU A 275 -10.37 22.88 -1.56
CA GLU A 275 -9.01 22.34 -1.61
C GLU A 275 -8.90 21.22 -2.66
N ILE A 276 -9.87 20.29 -2.64
CA ILE A 276 -9.89 19.16 -3.57
C ILE A 276 -10.11 19.66 -5.01
N ASN A 277 -11.03 20.60 -5.23
CA ASN A 277 -11.26 21.18 -6.56
C ASN A 277 -9.99 21.85 -7.13
N GLN A 278 -9.23 22.56 -6.29
CA GLN A 278 -7.97 23.18 -6.69
C GLN A 278 -6.91 22.17 -7.12
N LEU A 279 -6.87 20.97 -6.52
CA LEU A 279 -5.91 19.91 -6.89
C LEU A 279 -6.03 19.49 -8.36
N TYR A 280 -7.22 19.58 -8.94
CA TYR A 280 -7.48 19.14 -10.31
C TYR A 280 -7.63 20.30 -11.29
N GLY A 281 -7.48 21.55 -10.84
CA GLY A 281 -7.71 22.74 -11.67
C GLY A 281 -9.15 22.84 -12.20
N GLU A 282 -10.09 22.12 -11.59
CA GLU A 282 -11.48 22.02 -12.02
C GLU A 282 -12.41 22.41 -10.86
N ALA A 283 -13.13 23.51 -11.03
CA ALA A 283 -13.96 24.10 -9.97
C ALA A 283 -15.11 23.18 -9.47
N ASN A 284 -15.42 22.11 -10.20
CA ASN A 284 -16.56 21.24 -9.93
C ASN A 284 -16.18 19.76 -9.69
N MET A 285 -14.90 19.43 -9.51
CA MET A 285 -14.43 18.05 -9.38
C MET A 285 -15.16 17.28 -8.27
N VAL A 286 -15.32 17.89 -7.09
CA VAL A 286 -15.99 17.24 -5.96
C VAL A 286 -17.44 16.87 -6.27
N ASN A 287 -18.16 17.71 -6.98
CA ASN A 287 -19.54 17.42 -7.40
C ASN A 287 -19.57 16.25 -8.40
N LEU A 288 -18.62 16.20 -9.34
CA LEU A 288 -18.48 15.08 -10.26
C LEU A 288 -18.19 13.76 -9.52
N ILE A 289 -17.39 13.81 -8.46
CA ILE A 289 -17.12 12.66 -7.59
C ILE A 289 -18.37 12.23 -6.82
N MET A 290 -19.10 13.17 -6.21
CA MET A 290 -20.33 12.88 -5.45
C MET A 290 -21.46 12.33 -6.33
N LYS A 291 -21.49 12.69 -7.63
CA LYS A 291 -22.40 12.09 -8.62
C LYS A 291 -21.88 10.79 -9.24
N GLY A 292 -20.67 10.36 -8.86
CA GLY A 292 -20.00 9.20 -9.44
C GLY A 292 -19.51 9.39 -10.87
N GLU A 293 -19.67 10.56 -11.49
CA GLU A 293 -19.24 10.86 -12.86
C GLU A 293 -17.70 10.79 -13.02
N ARG A 294 -16.98 11.12 -11.94
CA ARG A 294 -15.52 10.97 -11.83
C ARG A 294 -15.16 10.10 -10.65
N LEU A 295 -14.22 9.17 -10.85
CA LEU A 295 -13.60 8.43 -9.76
C LEU A 295 -12.24 8.99 -9.45
N VAL A 296 -11.99 9.17 -8.15
CA VAL A 296 -10.72 9.60 -7.56
C VAL A 296 -10.59 8.88 -6.24
N LEU A 297 -9.43 8.27 -5.97
CA LEU A 297 -9.22 7.65 -4.67
C LEU A 297 -8.82 8.74 -3.66
N PRO A 298 -9.49 8.82 -2.49
CA PRO A 298 -9.19 9.84 -1.50
C PRO A 298 -7.91 9.52 -0.71
N SER A 299 -7.33 10.54 -0.07
CA SER A 299 -6.05 10.44 0.65
C SER A 299 -6.06 9.54 1.88
N ASN A 300 -7.24 9.21 2.40
CA ASN A 300 -7.41 8.30 3.54
C ASN A 300 -7.70 6.84 3.13
N LEU A 301 -7.70 6.52 1.82
CA LEU A 301 -7.86 5.15 1.32
C LEU A 301 -6.50 4.48 1.07
N TYR A 302 -6.22 3.47 1.88
CA TYR A 302 -5.04 2.62 1.82
C TYR A 302 -5.41 1.30 1.15
N ILE A 303 -4.63 0.88 0.15
CA ILE A 303 -4.82 -0.39 -0.55
C ILE A 303 -3.60 -1.24 -0.29
N TRP A 304 -3.74 -2.23 0.58
CA TRP A 304 -2.64 -3.10 0.98
C TRP A 304 -2.91 -4.52 0.51
N ALA A 305 -1.86 -5.22 0.11
CA ALA A 305 -2.00 -6.55 -0.46
C ALA A 305 -0.98 -7.52 0.11
N THR A 306 -1.31 -8.81 0.06
CA THR A 306 -0.35 -9.88 0.25
C THR A 306 -0.08 -10.58 -1.07
N MET A 307 1.16 -11.01 -1.24
CA MET A 307 1.59 -11.76 -2.41
C MET A 307 2.39 -12.97 -1.94
N ASN A 308 1.92 -14.17 -2.28
CA ASN A 308 2.77 -15.35 -2.20
C ASN A 308 3.61 -15.42 -3.47
N THR A 309 4.86 -15.82 -3.31
CA THR A 309 5.80 -15.89 -4.42
C THR A 309 6.19 -17.34 -4.74
N SER A 310 5.74 -18.30 -3.91
CA SER A 310 6.05 -19.73 -4.03
C SER A 310 5.25 -20.46 -5.11
N ASP A 311 4.04 -20.00 -5.41
CA ASP A 311 3.09 -20.76 -6.22
C ASP A 311 3.42 -20.68 -7.72
N GLN A 312 3.34 -21.82 -8.41
CA GLN A 312 3.70 -21.90 -9.84
C GLN A 312 2.58 -21.39 -10.76
N SER A 313 1.34 -21.27 -10.27
CA SER A 313 0.15 -20.90 -11.04
C SER A 313 -0.24 -19.43 -10.86
N LEU A 314 0.72 -18.54 -10.61
CA LEU A 314 0.47 -17.13 -10.35
C LEU A 314 0.52 -16.32 -11.64
N PHE A 315 -0.36 -15.33 -11.75
CA PHE A 315 -0.35 -14.39 -12.87
C PHE A 315 0.85 -13.44 -12.75
N PRO A 316 1.59 -13.19 -13.84
CA PRO A 316 2.66 -12.21 -13.83
C PRO A 316 2.07 -10.82 -13.62
N ILE A 317 2.67 -10.06 -12.69
CA ILE A 317 2.36 -8.65 -12.52
C ILE A 317 3.26 -7.84 -13.46
N ASP A 318 2.66 -7.05 -14.34
CA ASP A 318 3.38 -6.21 -15.29
C ASP A 318 4.13 -5.05 -14.60
N SER A 319 5.09 -4.46 -15.32
CA SER A 319 5.93 -3.37 -14.80
C SER A 319 5.16 -2.08 -14.52
N ALA A 320 4.12 -1.78 -15.31
CA ALA A 320 3.28 -0.60 -15.10
C ALA A 320 2.46 -0.73 -13.80
N PHE A 321 2.12 -1.96 -13.41
CA PHE A 321 1.44 -2.24 -12.16
C PHE A 321 2.43 -2.19 -11.01
N LYS A 322 3.56 -2.88 -11.13
CA LYS A 322 4.61 -2.89 -10.09
C LYS A 322 5.02 -1.49 -9.63
N ARG A 323 5.17 -0.51 -10.53
CA ARG A 323 5.63 0.86 -10.18
C ARG A 323 4.63 1.68 -9.34
N ARG A 324 3.36 1.26 -9.25
CA ARG A 324 2.29 1.95 -8.49
C ARG A 324 2.13 1.45 -7.06
N TRP A 325 2.95 0.47 -6.67
CA TRP A 325 2.91 -0.14 -5.35
C TRP A 325 4.26 -0.04 -4.69
N ASP A 326 4.25 0.18 -3.38
CA ASP A 326 5.43 0.00 -2.56
C ASP A 326 5.58 -1.47 -2.21
N TRP A 327 6.77 -2.01 -2.42
CA TRP A 327 7.06 -3.41 -2.20
C TRP A 327 7.71 -3.61 -0.84
N LYS A 328 7.08 -4.40 0.03
CA LYS A 328 7.56 -4.69 1.38
C LYS A 328 7.83 -6.18 1.55
N TYR A 329 9.11 -6.52 1.56
CA TYR A 329 9.55 -7.88 1.82
C TYR A 329 9.33 -8.25 3.29
N VAL A 330 8.72 -9.41 3.54
CA VAL A 330 8.54 -9.98 4.87
C VAL A 330 9.51 -11.15 5.03
N PRO A 331 10.66 -10.94 5.70
CA PRO A 331 11.71 -11.94 5.80
C PRO A 331 11.32 -13.12 6.69
N ILE A 332 11.94 -14.26 6.43
CA ILE A 332 11.88 -15.43 7.32
C ILE A 332 12.70 -15.12 8.57
N ARG A 333 12.05 -15.19 9.73
CA ARG A 333 12.65 -14.91 11.04
C ARG A 333 12.13 -15.89 12.07
N GLU A 334 12.87 -16.04 13.16
CA GLU A 334 12.44 -16.80 14.33
C GLU A 334 11.13 -16.22 14.88
N GLY A 335 10.17 -17.09 15.18
CA GLY A 335 8.88 -16.69 15.73
C GLY A 335 9.04 -16.15 17.14
N ARG A 336 8.42 -15.01 17.39
CA ARG A 336 8.43 -14.34 18.69
C ARG A 336 7.02 -14.09 19.18
N ASP A 337 6.85 -14.19 20.49
CA ASP A 337 5.66 -13.76 21.16
C ASP A 337 5.46 -12.24 21.00
N LYS A 338 4.22 -11.81 20.90
CA LYS A 338 3.88 -10.43 20.56
C LYS A 338 4.06 -9.47 21.74
N GLU A 339 3.78 -9.94 22.95
CA GLU A 339 3.76 -9.09 24.14
C GLU A 339 5.15 -9.05 24.78
N THR A 340 5.77 -10.22 24.90
CA THR A 340 7.06 -10.38 25.59
C THR A 340 8.27 -10.27 24.66
N ASN A 341 8.05 -10.34 23.34
CA ASN A 341 9.11 -10.43 22.31
C ASN A 341 10.05 -11.65 22.50
N ALA A 342 9.65 -12.60 23.34
CA ALA A 342 10.40 -13.82 23.62
C ALA A 342 10.30 -14.82 22.46
N PRO A 343 11.35 -15.61 22.16
CA PRO A 343 11.26 -16.68 21.18
C PRO A 343 10.16 -17.69 21.54
N LEU A 344 9.37 -18.11 20.54
CA LEU A 344 8.25 -19.05 20.74
C LEU A 344 8.69 -20.49 21.07
N ASN A 345 9.99 -20.81 20.90
CA ASN A 345 10.62 -22.08 21.29
C ASN A 345 9.86 -23.35 20.86
N TRP A 346 9.24 -23.34 19.68
CA TRP A 346 8.52 -24.52 19.16
C TRP A 346 9.47 -25.67 18.85
N TYR A 347 8.99 -26.90 19.00
CA TYR A 347 9.74 -28.11 18.69
C TYR A 347 8.90 -29.14 17.93
N ILE A 348 9.56 -29.92 17.10
CA ILE A 348 9.01 -31.09 16.43
C ILE A 348 9.18 -32.27 17.38
N ASN A 349 8.11 -33.05 17.60
CA ASN A 349 8.14 -34.26 18.41
C ASN A 349 7.92 -35.49 17.53
N THR A 350 8.92 -36.38 17.45
CA THR A 350 8.82 -37.66 16.71
C THR A 350 8.50 -38.85 17.63
N GLY A 351 8.15 -38.59 18.88
CA GLY A 351 7.91 -39.58 19.93
C GLY A 351 9.16 -39.87 20.75
N ASP A 352 10.24 -40.32 20.10
CA ASP A 352 11.52 -40.64 20.76
C ASP A 352 12.47 -39.45 20.88
N LYS A 353 12.30 -38.44 20.03
CA LYS A 353 13.20 -37.29 19.91
C LYS A 353 12.45 -35.99 19.70
N GLN A 354 13.09 -34.91 20.14
CA GLN A 354 12.62 -33.54 19.95
C GLN A 354 13.64 -32.71 19.19
N TYR A 355 13.17 -31.93 18.23
CA TYR A 355 14.00 -31.07 17.39
C TYR A 355 13.47 -29.65 17.43
N LYS A 356 14.34 -28.65 17.65
CA LYS A 356 13.93 -27.24 17.62
C LYS A 356 13.42 -26.87 16.22
N TRP A 357 12.22 -26.30 16.17
CA TRP A 357 11.56 -25.93 14.91
C TRP A 357 12.37 -24.90 14.12
N TRP A 358 12.89 -23.87 14.78
CA TRP A 358 13.71 -22.85 14.13
C TRP A 358 15.02 -23.41 13.54
N SER A 359 15.64 -24.36 14.24
CA SER A 359 16.85 -25.04 13.75
C SER A 359 16.54 -25.83 12.47
N PHE A 360 15.42 -26.57 12.46
CA PHE A 360 14.96 -27.27 11.26
C PHE A 360 14.73 -26.31 10.09
N ILE A 361 13.93 -25.24 10.30
CA ILE A 361 13.68 -24.22 9.26
C ILE A 361 14.98 -23.64 8.71
N SER A 362 15.91 -23.27 9.59
CA SER A 362 17.17 -22.65 9.19
C SER A 362 18.03 -23.57 8.31
N LEU A 363 18.02 -24.88 8.61
CA LEU A 363 18.76 -25.87 7.84
C LEU A 363 18.07 -26.20 6.51
N VAL A 364 16.76 -26.47 6.54
CA VAL A 364 16.01 -26.84 5.33
C VAL A 364 15.97 -25.67 4.34
N ASN A 365 15.85 -24.42 4.81
CA ASN A 365 15.86 -23.25 3.94
C ASN A 365 17.22 -22.99 3.28
N LYS A 366 18.34 -23.37 3.92
CA LYS A 366 19.66 -23.35 3.28
C LYS A 366 19.71 -24.35 2.13
N LEU A 367 19.18 -25.56 2.35
CA LEU A 367 19.11 -26.60 1.34
C LEU A 367 18.19 -26.23 0.17
N ILE A 368 16.98 -25.75 0.45
CA ILE A 368 16.04 -25.25 -0.57
C ILE A 368 16.69 -24.13 -1.38
N GLY A 369 17.31 -23.17 -0.69
CA GLY A 369 18.01 -22.07 -1.34
C GLY A 369 19.10 -22.54 -2.29
N SER A 370 19.94 -23.50 -1.85
CA SER A 370 21.02 -24.04 -2.68
C SER A 370 20.54 -24.85 -3.88
N LEU A 371 19.38 -25.50 -3.78
CA LEU A 371 18.83 -26.36 -4.83
C LEU A 371 18.00 -25.57 -5.85
N THR A 372 17.30 -24.54 -5.40
CA THR A 372 16.29 -23.85 -6.21
C THR A 372 16.70 -22.44 -6.63
N ASN A 373 17.71 -21.85 -5.98
CA ASN A 373 18.07 -20.43 -6.09
C ASN A 373 16.87 -19.48 -5.90
N SER A 374 15.85 -19.91 -5.14
CA SER A 374 14.58 -19.21 -4.98
C SER A 374 14.28 -19.00 -3.50
N GLU A 375 14.29 -17.76 -3.03
CA GLU A 375 13.85 -17.39 -1.68
C GLU A 375 12.39 -17.77 -1.44
N ASP A 376 11.59 -17.71 -2.49
CA ASP A 376 10.14 -17.83 -2.40
C ASP A 376 9.65 -19.24 -2.06
N LYS A 377 10.46 -20.26 -2.33
CA LYS A 377 10.17 -21.67 -2.03
C LYS A 377 10.51 -22.06 -0.59
N LYS A 378 11.10 -21.15 0.17
CA LYS A 378 11.50 -21.40 1.56
C LYS A 378 10.29 -21.39 2.49
N LEU A 379 10.49 -21.91 3.69
CA LEU A 379 9.49 -22.01 4.74
C LEU A 379 9.65 -20.90 5.76
N GLY A 380 8.59 -20.14 6.02
CA GLY A 380 8.51 -19.23 7.14
C GLY A 380 8.23 -19.93 8.48
N TYR A 381 8.53 -19.27 9.60
CA TYR A 381 8.35 -19.85 10.93
C TYR A 381 6.91 -20.32 11.21
N PHE A 382 5.92 -19.60 10.72
CA PHE A 382 4.51 -19.92 10.94
C PHE A 382 3.91 -20.81 9.86
N PHE A 383 4.74 -21.43 9.00
CA PHE A 383 4.28 -22.35 7.96
C PHE A 383 3.54 -23.55 8.57
N CYS A 384 4.11 -24.11 9.64
CA CYS A 384 3.43 -25.07 10.51
C CYS A 384 3.18 -24.41 11.87
N LYS A 385 1.93 -24.40 12.33
CA LYS A 385 1.58 -23.86 13.65
C LYS A 385 1.62 -24.97 14.69
N ALA A 386 2.46 -24.80 15.71
CA ALA A 386 2.49 -25.69 16.86
C ALA A 386 1.21 -25.58 17.71
N LYS A 387 0.84 -26.67 18.39
CA LYS A 387 -0.16 -26.69 19.45
C LYS A 387 0.60 -26.81 20.78
N ASP A 388 0.37 -25.88 21.70
CA ASP A 388 1.06 -25.84 23.01
C ASP A 388 2.60 -25.90 22.91
N GLY A 389 3.16 -25.34 21.83
CA GLY A 389 4.60 -25.35 21.55
C GLY A 389 5.12 -26.59 20.84
N GLU A 390 4.27 -27.59 20.62
CA GLU A 390 4.59 -28.86 19.98
C GLU A 390 4.06 -28.96 18.54
N ILE A 391 4.90 -29.46 17.64
CA ILE A 391 4.53 -29.93 16.31
C ILE A 391 4.68 -31.45 16.33
N ASP A 392 3.57 -32.18 16.44
CA ASP A 392 3.58 -33.63 16.41
C ASP A 392 4.01 -34.19 15.03
N ALA A 393 4.40 -35.47 15.01
CA ALA A 393 4.92 -36.13 13.82
C ALA A 393 3.93 -36.12 12.65
N ASP A 394 2.64 -36.36 12.91
CA ASP A 394 1.62 -36.42 11.86
C ASP A 394 1.39 -35.03 11.24
N LEU A 395 1.36 -33.99 12.06
CA LEU A 395 1.27 -32.60 11.61
C LEU A 395 2.51 -32.17 10.83
N PHE A 396 3.70 -32.57 11.29
CA PHE A 396 4.95 -32.30 10.59
C PHE A 396 5.00 -32.98 9.22
N VAL A 397 4.64 -34.27 9.15
CA VAL A 397 4.63 -35.03 7.89
C VAL A 397 3.58 -34.45 6.93
N SER A 398 2.34 -34.29 7.40
CA SER A 398 1.22 -33.86 6.55
C SER A 398 1.35 -32.44 5.99
N LYS A 399 2.05 -31.54 6.69
CA LYS A 399 2.23 -30.15 6.26
C LYS A 399 3.60 -29.85 5.68
N VAL A 400 4.65 -30.24 6.40
CA VAL A 400 6.01 -29.81 6.08
C VAL A 400 6.63 -30.77 5.07
N ILE A 401 6.63 -32.07 5.36
CA ILE A 401 7.22 -33.06 4.45
C ILE A 401 6.42 -33.16 3.15
N PHE A 402 5.10 -33.06 3.18
CA PHE A 402 4.29 -33.05 1.96
C PHE A 402 4.56 -31.84 1.05
N TYR A 403 4.94 -30.68 1.63
CA TYR A 403 5.24 -29.47 0.86
C TYR A 403 6.64 -29.49 0.24
N LEU A 404 7.62 -30.02 0.97
CA LEU A 404 9.03 -30.14 0.55
C LEU A 404 9.19 -31.17 -0.57
#